data_AF-A0A7T5EUR4-F1
#
_entry.id   AF-A0A7T5EUR4-F1
#
_cell.length_a   1.000
_cell.length_b   1.000
_cell.length_c   1.000
_cell.angle_alpha   90.00
_cell.angle_beta   90.00
_cell.angle_gamma   90.00
#
_symmetry.space_group_name_H-M   'P 1'
#
loop_
_entity.id
_entity.type
_entity.pdbx_description
1 polymer ?
#
loop_
_entity_poly.entity_id
_entity_poly.type
_entity_poly.pdbx_seq_one_letter_code
_entity_poly.pdbx_strand_id
1 'polypeptide(L)'
;MSETTIEAQAEQTENTQESEEQSRLKIEDAVLKYFQNKEMAKERNEENKLLFEELEQLFENMEEDELIIPLPNGDNAVLTPKFREREVLDVEALADEMEVPKDELKTPFDFCAFTAKGKLTPDMITRHTSIERDVKLRIGKRKASTRKRKRR
;
A
#
# COMPACT_ATOMS: atom_id res chain seq x y z
N MET A 1 -34.26 57.90 29.44
CA MET A 1 -34.10 57.35 28.07
C MET A 1 -32.78 56.58 27.89
N SER A 2 -32.07 56.22 28.97
CA SER A 2 -30.71 55.64 28.90
C SER A 2 -30.60 54.20 29.45
N GLU A 3 -31.68 53.63 30.00
CA GLU A 3 -31.65 52.28 30.59
C GLU A 3 -31.84 51.19 29.54
N THR A 4 -32.63 51.44 28.49
CA THR A 4 -32.92 50.46 27.42
C THR A 4 -31.72 50.12 26.51
N THR A 5 -30.65 50.90 26.54
CA THR A 5 -29.45 50.66 25.71
C THR A 5 -28.43 49.74 26.40
N ILE A 6 -28.50 49.61 27.73
CA ILE A 6 -27.56 48.81 28.52
C ILE A 6 -28.03 47.35 28.61
N GLU A 7 -29.34 47.11 28.75
CA GLU A 7 -29.91 45.75 28.75
C GLU A 7 -29.73 45.02 27.42
N ALA A 8 -29.89 45.73 26.29
CA ALA A 8 -29.71 45.14 24.96
C ALA A 8 -28.25 44.76 24.64
N GLN A 9 -27.27 45.39 25.28
CA GLN A 9 -25.85 45.04 25.12
C GLN A 9 -25.47 43.83 25.99
N ALA A 10 -26.05 43.71 27.18
CA ALA A 10 -25.83 42.57 28.08
C ALA A 10 -26.42 41.26 27.51
N GLU A 11 -27.65 41.30 26.99
CA GLU A 11 -28.32 40.14 26.35
C GLU A 11 -27.62 39.66 25.07
N GLN A 12 -26.96 40.57 24.33
CA GLN A 12 -26.15 40.20 23.17
C GLN A 12 -24.84 39.52 23.58
N THR A 13 -24.15 40.02 24.62
CA THR A 13 -22.92 39.39 25.12
C THR A 13 -23.17 38.01 25.73
N GLU A 14 -24.26 37.81 26.47
CA GLU A 14 -24.60 36.49 27.05
C GLU A 14 -24.97 35.47 25.97
N ASN A 15 -25.79 35.84 24.98
CA ASN A 15 -26.08 34.96 23.83
C ASN A 15 -24.83 34.58 23.02
N THR A 16 -23.85 35.49 22.93
CA THR A 16 -22.59 35.23 22.20
C THR A 16 -21.71 34.25 23.00
N GLN A 17 -21.64 34.40 24.32
CA GLN A 17 -20.90 33.49 25.20
C GLN A 17 -21.51 32.09 25.25
N GLU A 18 -22.84 31.96 25.35
CA GLU A 18 -23.51 30.67 25.29
C GLU A 18 -23.33 29.97 23.93
N SER A 19 -23.36 30.74 22.83
CA SER A 19 -23.06 30.25 21.48
C SER A 19 -21.61 29.74 21.37
N GLU A 20 -20.65 30.48 21.92
CA GLU A 20 -19.24 30.10 21.92
C GLU A 20 -18.99 28.86 22.76
N GLU A 21 -19.61 28.73 23.92
CA GLU A 21 -19.52 27.54 24.78
C GLU A 21 -20.15 26.31 24.13
N GLN A 22 -21.33 26.44 23.50
CA GLN A 22 -21.95 25.35 22.73
C GLN A 22 -21.10 24.94 21.51
N SER A 23 -20.44 25.91 20.87
CA SER A 23 -19.56 25.63 19.75
C SER A 23 -18.30 24.88 20.19
N ARG A 24 -17.72 25.26 21.35
CA ARG A 24 -16.60 24.53 21.97
C ARG A 24 -16.98 23.10 22.31
N LEU A 25 -18.14 22.88 22.94
CA LEU A 25 -18.61 21.55 23.31
C LEU A 25 -18.81 20.65 22.07
N LYS A 26 -19.37 21.19 20.98
CA LYS A 26 -19.48 20.49 19.69
C LYS A 26 -18.12 20.16 19.07
N ILE A 27 -17.14 21.05 19.20
CA ILE A 27 -15.77 20.83 18.71
C ILE A 27 -15.09 19.74 19.53
N GLU A 28 -15.19 19.78 20.86
CA GLU A 28 -14.63 18.77 21.76
C GLU A 28 -15.19 17.38 21.44
N ASP A 29 -16.52 17.26 21.30
CA ASP A 29 -17.18 16.02 20.89
C ASP A 29 -16.71 15.52 19.52
N ALA A 30 -16.55 16.43 18.55
CA ALA A 30 -16.07 16.08 17.22
C ALA A 30 -14.60 15.61 17.23
N VAL A 31 -13.76 16.24 18.06
CA VAL A 31 -12.35 15.87 18.23
C VAL A 31 -12.24 14.49 18.88
N LEU A 32 -13.02 14.21 19.93
CA LEU A 32 -13.05 12.89 20.57
C LEU A 32 -13.46 11.79 19.57
N LYS A 33 -14.53 12.02 18.80
CA LYS A 33 -14.97 11.09 17.75
C LYS A 33 -13.91 10.91 16.65
N TYR A 34 -13.20 11.97 16.28
CA TYR A 34 -12.13 11.89 15.28
C TYR A 34 -10.99 10.97 15.76
N PHE A 35 -10.54 11.11 17.00
CA PHE A 35 -9.48 10.25 17.55
C PHE A 35 -9.92 8.80 17.68
N GLN A 36 -11.15 8.55 18.16
CA GLN A 36 -11.73 7.20 18.21
C GLN A 36 -11.81 6.57 16.81
N ASN A 37 -12.29 7.31 15.81
CA ASN A 37 -12.32 6.84 14.42
C ASN A 37 -10.92 6.55 13.88
N LYS A 38 -9.92 7.34 14.28
CA LYS A 38 -8.53 7.14 13.88
C LYS A 38 -7.92 5.89 14.51
N GLU A 39 -8.24 5.59 15.77
CA GLU A 39 -7.82 4.34 16.42
C GLU A 39 -8.50 3.13 15.79
N MET A 40 -9.83 3.17 15.62
CA MET A 40 -10.55 2.11 14.91
C MET A 40 -10.03 1.89 13.49
N ALA A 41 -9.63 2.94 12.78
CA ALA A 41 -9.04 2.81 11.45
C ALA A 41 -7.67 2.11 11.50
N LYS A 42 -6.87 2.34 12.53
CA LYS A 42 -5.60 1.62 12.73
C LYS A 42 -5.86 0.14 13.03
N GLU A 43 -6.74 -0.16 13.96
CA GLU A 43 -7.11 -1.54 14.32
C GLU A 43 -7.65 -2.29 13.10
N ARG A 44 -8.58 -1.68 12.33
CA ARG A 44 -9.09 -2.26 11.08
C ARG A 44 -8.00 -2.47 10.03
N ASN A 45 -7.01 -1.58 9.96
CA ASN A 45 -5.90 -1.74 9.03
C ASN A 45 -4.97 -2.88 9.45
N GLU A 46 -4.75 -3.08 10.75
CA GLU A 46 -3.99 -4.21 11.28
C GLU A 46 -4.74 -5.53 11.08
N GLU A 47 -6.04 -5.55 11.37
CA GLU A 47 -6.91 -6.70 11.10
C GLU A 47 -6.92 -7.05 9.60
N ASN A 48 -7.04 -6.05 8.72
CA ASN A 48 -6.97 -6.28 7.28
C ASN A 48 -5.61 -6.83 6.83
N LYS A 49 -4.49 -6.45 7.49
CA LYS A 49 -3.18 -7.02 7.19
C LYS A 49 -3.11 -8.48 7.62
N LEU A 50 -3.57 -8.81 8.82
CA LEU A 50 -3.61 -10.17 9.32
C LEU A 50 -4.48 -11.07 8.43
N LEU A 51 -5.65 -10.57 8.02
CA LEU A 51 -6.52 -11.27 7.05
C LEU A 51 -5.84 -11.47 5.70
N PHE A 52 -5.04 -10.49 5.25
CA PHE A 52 -4.30 -10.62 4.00
C PHE A 52 -3.21 -11.68 4.08
N GLU A 53 -2.46 -11.72 5.19
CA GLU A 53 -1.45 -12.75 5.46
C GLU A 53 -2.07 -14.15 5.55
N GLU A 54 -3.23 -14.28 6.21
CA GLU A 54 -3.97 -15.54 6.26
C GLU A 54 -4.44 -15.98 4.86
N LEU A 55 -4.95 -15.05 4.05
CA LEU A 55 -5.32 -15.33 2.66
C LEU A 55 -4.11 -15.72 1.80
N GLU A 56 -2.94 -15.13 2.02
CA GLU A 56 -1.69 -15.54 1.35
C GLU A 56 -1.32 -16.98 1.69
N GLN A 57 -1.35 -17.36 2.97
CA GLN A 57 -1.06 -18.73 3.39
C GLN A 57 -2.09 -19.72 2.84
N LEU A 58 -3.38 -19.39 2.90
CA LEU A 58 -4.43 -20.25 2.37
C LEU A 58 -4.33 -20.42 0.85
N PHE A 59 -3.96 -19.36 0.14
CA PHE A 59 -3.81 -19.38 -1.31
C PHE A 59 -2.53 -20.10 -1.74
N GLU A 60 -1.42 -19.97 -1.01
CA GLU A 60 -0.18 -20.71 -1.29
C GLU A 60 -0.38 -22.23 -1.21
N ASN A 61 -1.27 -22.69 -0.33
CA ASN A 61 -1.66 -24.10 -0.24
C ASN A 61 -2.62 -24.55 -1.36
N MET A 62 -3.24 -23.62 -2.09
CA MET A 62 -4.08 -23.93 -3.24
C MET A 62 -3.23 -23.78 -4.52
N GLU A 63 -3.01 -24.87 -5.25
CA GLU A 63 -2.31 -24.85 -6.56
C GLU A 63 -3.15 -24.18 -7.68
N GLU A 64 -4.05 -23.25 -7.34
CA GLU A 64 -4.94 -22.58 -8.29
C GLU A 64 -4.38 -21.22 -8.73
N ASP A 65 -4.47 -20.93 -10.03
CA ASP A 65 -3.97 -19.66 -10.61
C ASP A 65 -4.87 -18.45 -10.31
N GLU A 66 -6.16 -18.65 -10.00
CA GLU A 66 -7.13 -17.56 -9.77
C GLU A 66 -8.33 -18.05 -8.94
N LEU A 67 -8.65 -17.36 -7.84
CA LEU A 67 -9.84 -17.62 -7.04
C LEU A 67 -10.84 -16.46 -7.16
N ILE A 68 -12.07 -16.77 -7.56
CA ILE A 68 -13.16 -15.79 -7.74
C ILE A 68 -14.27 -16.08 -6.74
N ILE A 69 -14.52 -15.12 -5.83
CA ILE A 69 -15.55 -15.23 -4.79
C ILE A 69 -16.64 -14.17 -5.04
N PRO A 70 -17.92 -14.56 -5.20
CA PRO A 70 -19.01 -13.59 -5.31
C PRO A 70 -19.26 -12.92 -3.94
N LEU A 71 -19.29 -11.58 -3.94
CA LEU A 71 -19.58 -10.77 -2.75
C LEU A 71 -21.10 -10.54 -2.62
N PRO A 72 -21.60 -10.28 -1.38
CA PRO A 72 -23.02 -9.98 -1.12
C PRO A 72 -23.54 -8.76 -1.89
N ASN A 73 -22.65 -7.84 -2.27
CA ASN A 73 -22.98 -6.62 -2.98
C ASN A 73 -23.15 -6.82 -4.50
N GLY A 74 -23.02 -8.06 -5.00
CA GLY A 74 -23.12 -8.40 -6.43
C GLY A 74 -21.83 -8.19 -7.23
N ASP A 75 -20.74 -7.77 -6.59
CA ASP A 75 -19.39 -7.74 -7.16
C ASP A 75 -18.67 -9.08 -6.93
N ASN A 76 -17.59 -9.35 -7.66
CA ASN A 76 -16.73 -10.49 -7.40
C ASN A 76 -15.40 -10.02 -6.80
N ALA A 77 -14.95 -10.67 -5.72
CA ALA A 77 -13.57 -10.61 -5.26
C ALA A 77 -12.73 -11.58 -6.10
N VAL A 78 -11.60 -11.09 -6.62
CA VAL A 78 -10.65 -11.89 -7.41
C VAL A 78 -9.32 -11.88 -6.68
N LEU A 79 -8.83 -13.07 -6.34
CA LEU A 79 -7.49 -13.32 -5.85
C LEU A 79 -6.64 -13.83 -7.01
N THR A 80 -5.52 -13.17 -7.26
CA THR A 80 -4.58 -13.56 -8.32
C THR A 80 -3.15 -13.43 -7.80
N PRO A 81 -2.30 -14.45 -7.95
CA PRO A 81 -0.89 -14.34 -7.66
C PRO A 81 -0.25 -13.40 -8.69
N LYS A 82 0.48 -12.40 -8.21
CA LYS A 82 1.24 -11.46 -9.03
C LYS A 82 2.71 -11.82 -8.90
N PHE A 83 3.23 -12.48 -9.93
CA PHE A 83 4.65 -12.73 -10.09
C PHE A 83 5.37 -11.41 -10.41
N ARG A 84 6.36 -11.05 -9.60
CA ARG A 84 7.35 -10.02 -9.92
C ARG A 84 8.67 -10.73 -10.16
N GLU A 85 9.09 -10.75 -11.41
CA GLU A 85 10.42 -11.21 -11.76
C GLU A 85 11.39 -10.04 -11.53
N ARG A 86 12.41 -10.26 -10.71
CA ARG A 86 13.50 -9.31 -10.49
C ARG A 86 14.80 -10.01 -10.86
N GLU A 87 15.53 -9.40 -11.79
CA GLU A 87 16.89 -9.82 -12.11
C GLU A 87 17.82 -9.28 -11.03
N VAL A 88 18.50 -10.18 -10.32
CA VAL A 88 19.51 -9.86 -9.32
C VAL A 88 20.84 -10.34 -9.86
N LEU A 89 21.76 -9.39 -10.06
CA LEU A 89 23.14 -9.70 -10.38
C LEU A 89 23.86 -10.07 -9.09
N ASP A 90 24.45 -11.27 -9.06
CA ASP A 90 25.37 -11.64 -7.99
C ASP A 90 26.71 -10.90 -8.17
N VAL A 91 26.79 -9.71 -7.56
CA VAL A 91 27.99 -8.86 -7.60
C VAL A 91 29.18 -9.54 -6.94
N GLU A 92 28.95 -10.43 -5.98
CA GLU A 92 30.00 -11.14 -5.26
C GLU A 92 30.61 -12.24 -6.12
N ALA A 93 29.79 -13.09 -6.73
CA ALA A 93 30.27 -14.11 -7.66
C ALA A 93 30.98 -13.50 -8.89
N LEU A 94 30.48 -12.35 -9.39
CA LEU A 94 31.11 -11.63 -10.50
C LEU A 94 32.44 -10.97 -10.10
N ALA A 95 32.53 -10.43 -8.88
CA ALA A 95 33.76 -9.84 -8.35
C ALA A 95 34.86 -10.90 -8.16
N ASP A 96 34.48 -12.08 -7.67
CA ASP A 96 35.38 -13.21 -7.48
C ASP A 96 35.91 -13.76 -8.82
N GLU A 97 35.08 -13.84 -9.86
CA GLU A 97 35.53 -14.25 -11.20
C GLU A 97 36.47 -13.22 -11.85
N MET A 98 36.33 -11.94 -11.51
CA MET A 98 37.16 -10.87 -12.03
C MET A 98 38.42 -10.59 -11.20
N GLU A 99 38.57 -11.22 -10.03
CA GLU A 99 39.61 -10.91 -9.02
C GLU A 99 39.62 -9.42 -8.63
N VAL A 100 38.44 -8.78 -8.59
CA VAL A 100 38.26 -7.35 -8.28
C VAL A 100 37.54 -7.23 -6.95
N PRO A 101 37.90 -6.28 -6.07
CA PRO A 101 37.16 -6.06 -4.83
C PRO A 101 35.71 -5.65 -5.11
N LYS A 102 34.77 -6.17 -4.31
CA LYS A 102 33.32 -5.89 -4.44
C LYS A 102 32.98 -4.40 -4.46
N ASP A 103 33.78 -3.58 -3.77
CA ASP A 103 33.59 -2.12 -3.71
C ASP A 103 33.80 -1.43 -5.06
N GLU A 104 34.57 -2.03 -5.97
CA GLU A 104 34.77 -1.52 -7.33
C GLU A 104 33.63 -1.91 -8.30
N LEU A 105 32.70 -2.79 -7.91
CA LEU A 105 31.53 -3.18 -8.73
C LEU A 105 30.21 -2.70 -8.12
N LYS A 106 30.26 -1.62 -7.34
CA LYS A 106 29.09 -1.12 -6.61
C LYS A 106 28.23 -0.16 -7.42
N THR A 107 28.83 0.67 -8.27
CA THR A 107 28.07 1.69 -9.01
C THR A 107 27.85 1.30 -10.47
N PRO A 108 26.72 1.72 -11.08
CA PRO A 108 26.46 1.50 -12.51
C PRO A 108 27.59 2.03 -13.42
N PHE A 109 28.29 3.08 -12.98
CA PHE A 109 29.39 3.67 -13.74
C PHE A 109 30.63 2.77 -13.77
N ASP A 110 30.86 2.00 -12.70
CA ASP A 110 31.98 1.06 -12.64
C ASP A 110 31.78 -0.10 -13.62
N PHE A 111 30.57 -0.65 -13.69
CA PHE A 111 30.22 -1.65 -14.71
C PHE A 111 30.49 -1.14 -16.12
N CYS A 112 30.08 0.09 -16.45
CA CYS A 112 30.39 0.69 -17.75
C CYS A 112 31.91 0.82 -17.98
N ALA A 113 32.67 1.21 -16.96
CA ALA A 113 34.12 1.35 -17.06
C ALA A 113 34.84 0.00 -17.26
N PHE A 114 34.39 -1.07 -16.60
CA PHE A 114 34.96 -2.41 -16.75
C PHE A 114 34.60 -3.06 -18.09
N THR A 115 33.39 -2.83 -18.59
CA THR A 115 32.99 -3.25 -19.95
C THR A 115 33.79 -2.51 -21.01
N ALA A 116 34.00 -1.19 -20.85
CA ALA A 116 34.80 -0.38 -21.78
C ALA A 116 36.29 -0.80 -21.78
N LYS A 117 36.82 -1.28 -20.64
CA LYS A 117 38.18 -1.83 -20.53
C LYS A 117 38.30 -3.27 -21.04
N GLY A 118 37.19 -3.89 -21.48
CA GLY A 118 37.16 -5.28 -21.95
C GLY A 118 37.37 -6.33 -20.85
N LYS A 119 37.31 -5.93 -19.57
CA LYS A 119 37.46 -6.84 -18.43
C LYS A 119 36.14 -7.51 -18.04
N LEU A 120 35.02 -6.85 -18.30
CA LEU A 120 33.68 -7.37 -18.08
C LEU A 120 33.04 -7.64 -19.44
N THR A 121 32.60 -8.88 -19.68
CA THR A 121 31.85 -9.22 -20.89
C THR A 121 30.35 -9.33 -20.58
N PRO A 122 29.46 -8.97 -21.52
CA PRO A 122 28.02 -9.17 -21.36
C PRO A 122 27.64 -10.63 -21.05
N ASP A 123 28.44 -11.59 -21.54
CA ASP A 123 28.25 -13.03 -21.27
C ASP A 123 28.53 -13.40 -19.81
N MET A 124 29.41 -12.69 -19.11
CA MET A 124 29.65 -12.90 -17.67
C MET A 124 28.51 -12.33 -16.83
N ILE A 125 27.99 -11.16 -17.20
CA ILE A 125 26.83 -10.54 -16.53
C ILE A 125 25.64 -11.49 -16.59
N THR A 126 25.35 -12.05 -17.76
CA THR A 126 24.19 -12.95 -17.96
C THR A 126 24.32 -14.28 -17.22
N ARG A 127 25.55 -14.79 -17.00
CA ARG A 127 25.78 -16.02 -16.21
C ARG A 127 25.54 -15.82 -14.72
N HIS A 128 25.84 -14.64 -14.20
CA HIS A 128 25.69 -14.30 -12.77
C HIS A 128 24.42 -13.52 -12.47
N THR A 129 23.54 -13.35 -13.46
CA THR A 129 22.20 -12.80 -13.22
C THR A 129 21.26 -13.95 -12.91
N SER A 130 20.75 -13.96 -11.68
CA SER A 130 19.67 -14.85 -11.28
C SER A 130 18.33 -14.12 -11.43
N ILE A 131 17.30 -14.87 -11.81
CA ILE A 131 15.92 -14.37 -11.86
C ILE A 131 15.26 -14.80 -10.56
N GLU A 132 15.11 -13.86 -9.63
CA GLU A 132 14.30 -14.08 -8.43
C GLU A 132 12.83 -13.83 -8.76
N ARG A 133 11.98 -14.81 -8.46
CA ARG A 133 10.53 -14.72 -8.64
C ARG A 133 9.88 -14.46 -7.29
N ASP A 134 9.52 -13.21 -7.05
CA ASP A 134 8.68 -12.85 -5.90
C ASP A 134 7.21 -13.10 -6.25
N VAL A 135 6.56 -14.02 -5.54
CA VAL A 135 5.11 -14.22 -5.62
C VAL A 135 4.46 -13.26 -4.61
N LYS A 136 3.64 -12.32 -5.09
CA LYS A 136 2.81 -11.47 -4.20
C LYS A 136 1.35 -11.67 -4.52
N LEU A 137 0.49 -11.87 -3.53
CA LEU A 137 -0.94 -11.99 -3.79
C LEU A 137 -1.54 -10.61 -4.12
N ARG A 138 -2.55 -10.59 -5.00
CA ARG A 138 -3.34 -9.39 -5.27
C ARG A 138 -4.81 -9.71 -5.09
N ILE A 139 -5.48 -8.91 -4.27
CA ILE A 139 -6.93 -8.94 -4.10
C ILE A 139 -7.53 -7.74 -4.84
N GLY A 140 -8.47 -8.01 -5.74
CA GLY A 140 -9.19 -6.98 -6.50
C GLY A 140 -10.70 -7.20 -6.48
N LYS A 141 -11.46 -6.13 -6.67
CA LYS A 141 -12.91 -6.21 -6.96
C LYS A 141 -13.14 -6.12 -8.46
N ARG A 142 -13.94 -7.02 -9.01
CA ARG A 142 -14.36 -7.02 -10.42
C ARG A 142 -15.87 -7.00 -10.46
N LYS A 143 -16.45 -6.12 -11.28
CA LYS A 143 -17.90 -6.13 -11.54
C LYS A 143 -18.31 -7.51 -12.05
N ALA A 144 -19.45 -8.02 -11.58
CA ALA A 144 -20.01 -9.26 -12.12
C ALA A 144 -20.17 -9.10 -13.64
N SER A 145 -19.31 -9.77 -14.40
CA SER A 145 -19.45 -9.78 -15.84
C SER A 145 -20.70 -10.58 -16.15
N THR A 146 -21.69 -9.93 -16.78
CA THR A 146 -22.77 -10.62 -17.47
C THR A 146 -22.13 -11.39 -18.63
N ARG A 147 -21.67 -12.61 -18.35
CA ARG A 147 -21.20 -13.56 -19.35
C ARG A 147 -22.38 -13.75 -20.30
N LYS A 148 -22.36 -13.05 -21.45
CA LYS A 148 -23.40 -13.18 -22.47
C LYS A 148 -23.47 -14.65 -22.83
N ARG A 149 -24.58 -15.27 -22.42
CA ARG A 149 -24.98 -16.63 -22.74
C ARG A 149 -24.80 -16.80 -24.25
N LYS A 150 -23.82 -17.59 -24.68
CA LYS A 150 -23.66 -17.97 -26.08
C LYS A 150 -24.92 -18.78 -26.42
N ARG A 151 -25.92 -18.11 -27.01
CA ARG A 151 -27.09 -18.76 -27.59
C ARG A 151 -26.55 -19.67 -28.69
N ARG A 152 -26.59 -20.97 -28.43
CA ARG A 152 -26.66 -21.98 -29.48
C ARG A 152 -28.12 -22.15 -29.86
#